data_AF-A0A560R1C1-F1
#
_entry.id   AF-A0A560R1C1-F1
#
_cell.length_a   1.000
_cell.length_b   1.000
_cell.length_c   1.000
_cell.angle_alpha   90.00
_cell.angle_beta   90.00
_cell.angle_gamma   90.00
#
_symmetry.space_group_name_H-M   'P 1'
#
loop_
_entity.id
_entity.type
_entity.pdbx_description
1 polymer ?
#
loop_
_entity_poly.entity_id
_entity_poly.type
_entity_poly.pdbx_seq_one_letter_code
_entity_poly.pdbx_strand_id
1 'polypeptide(L)'
;MNSLAQQALDRARHPAPASKLLPPIVANEPLPELVITGPINRVMELEGKRYALEVVRALGAAIRREPVRTKAIADLTRYAAQRPASVASGVKIVIDLLKGAP
;
A
#
# COMPACT_ATOMS: atom_id res chain seq x y z
N MET A 1 -22.63 51.84 3.22
CA MET A 1 -21.88 50.58 3.34
C MET A 1 -22.18 49.73 2.12
N ASN A 2 -21.17 49.23 1.41
CA ASN A 2 -21.34 48.61 0.09
C ASN A 2 -21.81 47.15 0.21
N SER A 3 -22.83 46.76 -0.58
CA SER A 3 -23.53 45.47 -0.55
C SER A 3 -22.58 44.26 -0.68
N LEU A 4 -21.49 44.41 -1.43
CA LEU A 4 -20.44 43.39 -1.59
C LEU A 4 -19.77 42.99 -0.27
N ALA A 5 -19.58 43.93 0.66
CA ALA A 5 -18.95 43.66 1.94
C ALA A 5 -19.87 42.87 2.89
N GLN A 6 -21.18 43.12 2.83
CA GLN A 6 -22.17 42.36 3.60
C GLN A 6 -22.32 40.94 3.05
N GLN A 7 -22.32 40.81 1.73
CA GLN A 7 -22.42 39.50 1.06
C GLN A 7 -21.19 38.61 1.35
N ALA A 8 -20.00 39.20 1.44
CA ALA A 8 -18.78 38.48 1.83
C ALA A 8 -18.81 38.03 3.29
N LEU A 9 -19.32 38.87 4.19
CA LEU A 9 -19.44 38.55 5.62
C LEU A 9 -20.47 37.44 5.87
N ASP A 10 -21.61 37.48 5.20
CA ASP A 10 -22.65 36.44 5.34
C ASP A 10 -22.18 35.09 4.80
N ARG A 11 -21.39 35.08 3.74
CA ARG A 11 -20.76 33.86 3.19
C ARG A 11 -19.74 33.25 4.16
N ALA A 12 -18.99 34.09 4.89
CA ALA A 12 -18.03 33.62 5.89
C ALA A 12 -18.70 33.06 7.17
N ARG A 13 -19.96 33.42 7.44
CA ARG A 13 -20.75 32.90 8.56
C ARG A 13 -21.36 31.52 8.32
N HIS A 14 -21.27 31.00 7.09
CA HIS A 14 -21.76 29.66 6.76
C HIS A 14 -20.59 28.67 6.88
N PRO A 15 -20.59 27.77 7.88
CA PRO A 15 -19.55 26.75 7.98
C PRO A 15 -19.63 25.84 6.75
N ALA A 16 -18.49 25.66 6.07
CA ALA A 16 -18.38 24.68 4.99
C ALA A 16 -18.77 23.29 5.52
N PRO A 17 -19.48 22.46 4.73
CA PRO A 17 -19.84 21.12 5.18
C PRO A 17 -18.56 20.37 5.55
N ALA A 18 -18.54 19.82 6.76
CA ALA A 18 -17.40 19.05 7.25
C ALA A 18 -17.04 17.98 6.21
N SER A 19 -15.77 17.98 5.79
CA SER A 19 -15.23 16.94 4.91
C SER A 19 -15.56 15.60 5.55
N LYS A 20 -16.40 14.78 4.89
CA LYS A 20 -16.76 13.44 5.36
C LYS A 20 -15.46 12.70 5.65
N LEU A 21 -15.22 12.41 6.92
CA LEU A 21 -14.11 11.56 7.34
C LEU A 21 -14.26 10.22 6.60
N LEU A 22 -13.22 9.83 5.87
CA LEU A 22 -13.16 8.53 5.24
C LEU A 22 -13.35 7.46 6.34
N PRO A 23 -14.17 6.42 6.11
CA PRO A 23 -14.35 5.36 7.10
C PRO A 23 -13.01 4.68 7.39
N PRO A 24 -12.82 4.13 8.60
CA PRO A 24 -11.63 3.37 8.94
C PRO A 24 -11.48 2.21 7.96
N ILE A 25 -10.28 2.07 7.40
CA ILE A 25 -9.92 0.95 6.50
C ILE A 25 -10.16 -0.35 7.27
N VAL A 26 -11.14 -1.14 6.82
CA VAL A 26 -11.43 -2.45 7.39
C VAL A 26 -10.31 -3.38 6.94
N ALA A 27 -9.50 -3.86 7.88
CA ALA A 27 -8.26 -4.59 7.61
C ALA A 27 -8.42 -6.01 7.00
N ASN A 28 -9.63 -6.37 6.55
CA ASN A 28 -9.99 -7.76 6.23
C ASN A 28 -10.71 -7.97 4.90
N GLU A 29 -10.88 -6.94 4.06
CA GLU A 29 -11.29 -7.18 2.68
C GLU A 29 -10.09 -7.73 1.89
N PRO A 30 -10.26 -8.81 1.09
CA PRO A 30 -9.23 -9.21 0.15
C PRO A 30 -8.95 -8.02 -0.76
N LEU A 31 -7.70 -7.58 -0.78
CA LEU A 31 -7.26 -6.44 -1.58
C LEU A 31 -7.84 -6.61 -3.00
N PRO A 32 -8.54 -5.61 -3.56
CA PRO A 32 -9.09 -5.72 -4.90
C PRO A 32 -7.97 -6.15 -5.84
N GLU A 33 -8.27 -7.08 -6.75
CA GLU A 33 -7.32 -7.57 -7.74
C GLU A 33 -6.82 -6.37 -8.54
N LEU A 34 -5.61 -5.92 -8.17
CA LEU A 34 -5.15 -4.62 -8.59
C LEU A 34 -4.65 -4.76 -10.00
N VAL A 35 -5.43 -4.26 -10.96
CA VAL A 35 -4.99 -4.20 -12.35
C VAL A 35 -3.86 -3.16 -12.42
N ILE A 36 -2.61 -3.65 -12.36
CA ILE A 36 -1.37 -2.86 -12.56
C ILE A 36 -1.38 -2.34 -14.00
N THR A 37 -2.13 -1.27 -14.27
CA THR A 37 -2.20 -0.67 -15.61
C THR A 37 -1.22 0.48 -15.74
N GLY A 38 -0.56 0.57 -16.90
CA GLY A 38 0.31 1.68 -17.27
C GLY A 38 1.80 1.51 -16.91
N PRO A 39 2.71 2.22 -17.60
CA PRO A 39 4.15 1.99 -17.52
C PRO A 39 4.74 2.18 -16.11
N ILE A 40 4.28 3.20 -15.37
CA ILE A 40 4.80 3.52 -14.03
C ILE A 40 4.45 2.41 -13.02
N ASN A 41 3.21 1.92 -13.06
CA ASN A 41 2.77 0.87 -12.14
C ASN A 41 3.56 -0.43 -12.37
N ARG A 42 3.90 -0.74 -13.62
CA ARG A 42 4.77 -1.89 -13.93
C ARG A 42 6.19 -1.70 -13.39
N VAL A 43 6.78 -0.52 -13.51
CA VAL A 43 8.11 -0.25 -12.93
C VAL A 43 8.06 -0.38 -11.40
N MET A 44 7.04 0.17 -10.75
CA MET A 44 6.88 0.07 -9.29
C MET A 44 6.69 -1.37 -8.81
N GLU A 45 6.00 -2.21 -9.58
CA GLU A 45 5.88 -3.64 -9.31
C GLU A 45 7.24 -4.35 -9.42
N LEU A 46 8.01 -4.07 -10.47
CA LEU A 46 9.35 -4.64 -10.63
C LEU A 46 10.29 -4.21 -9.51
N GLU A 47 10.21 -2.95 -9.06
CA GLU A 47 10.97 -2.44 -7.92
C GLU A 47 10.55 -3.12 -6.61
N GLY A 48 9.25 -3.31 -6.36
CA GLY A 48 8.74 -4.05 -5.21
C GLY A 48 9.26 -5.49 -5.18
N LYS A 49 9.26 -6.16 -6.34
CA LYS A 49 9.82 -7.50 -6.51
C LYS A 49 11.33 -7.53 -6.27
N ARG A 50 12.08 -6.58 -6.84
CA ARG A 50 13.53 -6.46 -6.67
C ARG A 50 13.90 -6.32 -5.20
N TYR A 51 13.25 -5.40 -4.50
CA TYR A 51 13.44 -5.19 -3.06
C TYR A 51 13.22 -6.48 -2.26
N ALA A 52 12.10 -7.17 -2.48
CA ALA A 52 11.79 -8.39 -1.74
C ALA A 52 12.80 -9.52 -2.02
N LEU A 53 13.30 -9.62 -3.26
CA LEU A 53 14.37 -10.56 -3.61
C LEU A 53 15.69 -10.23 -2.91
N GLU A 54 16.06 -8.96 -2.78
CA GLU A 54 17.27 -8.54 -2.05
C GLU A 54 17.18 -8.91 -0.57
N VAL A 55 16.02 -8.69 0.07
CA VAL A 55 15.77 -9.12 1.46
C VAL A 55 15.96 -10.63 1.60
N VAL A 56 15.38 -11.44 0.70
CA VAL A 56 15.51 -12.90 0.74
C VAL A 56 16.95 -13.34 0.47
N ARG A 57 17.65 -12.70 -0.48
CA ARG A 57 19.06 -13.00 -0.80
C ARG A 57 19.97 -12.70 0.37
N ALA A 58 19.74 -11.60 1.09
CA ALA A 58 20.52 -11.25 2.27
C ALA A 58 20.43 -12.29 3.40
N LEU A 59 19.31 -13.03 3.48
CA LEU A 59 19.14 -14.14 4.43
C LEU A 59 19.88 -15.42 4.00
N GLY A 60 20.26 -15.53 2.71
CA GLY A 60 21.04 -16.64 2.18
C GLY A 60 20.44 -18.01 2.48
N ALA A 61 21.28 -18.97 2.89
CA ALA A 61 20.85 -20.34 3.19
C ALA A 61 19.87 -20.42 4.39
N ALA A 62 19.87 -19.42 5.28
CA ALA A 62 19.02 -19.43 6.46
C ALA A 62 17.53 -19.40 6.12
N ILE A 63 17.14 -18.88 4.95
CA ILE A 63 15.74 -18.85 4.49
C ILE A 63 15.11 -20.25 4.38
N ARG A 64 15.92 -21.31 4.29
CA ARG A 64 15.43 -22.70 4.27
C ARG A 64 14.86 -23.14 5.62
N ARG A 65 15.30 -22.51 6.72
CA ARG A 65 14.81 -22.79 8.07
C ARG A 65 13.44 -22.16 8.25
N GLU A 66 12.47 -22.96 8.67
CA GLU A 66 11.08 -22.53 8.80
C GLU A 66 10.90 -21.26 9.64
N PRO A 67 11.51 -21.08 10.83
CA PRO A 67 11.33 -19.85 11.61
C PRO A 67 11.80 -18.59 10.89
N VAL A 68 12.90 -18.68 10.13
CA VAL A 68 13.46 -17.57 9.37
C VAL A 68 12.54 -17.23 8.20
N ARG A 69 12.05 -18.25 7.49
CA ARG A 69 11.09 -18.09 6.39
C ARG A 69 9.79 -17.45 6.85
N THR A 70 9.22 -17.93 7.95
CA THR A 70 7.98 -17.39 8.53
C THR A 70 8.15 -15.93 8.94
N LYS A 71 9.28 -15.58 9.57
CA LYS A 71 9.59 -14.19 9.90
C LYS A 71 9.74 -13.32 8.65
N ALA A 72 10.45 -13.79 7.63
CA ALA A 72 10.63 -13.05 6.37
C ALA A 72 9.29 -12.79 5.67
N ILE A 73 8.39 -13.79 5.64
CA ILE A 73 7.01 -13.63 5.13
C ILE A 73 6.27 -12.55 5.93
N ALA A 74 6.31 -12.60 7.26
CA ALA A 74 5.62 -11.63 8.10
C ALA A 74 6.15 -10.21 7.91
N ASP A 75 7.47 -10.03 7.83
CA ASP A 75 8.10 -8.73 7.63
C ASP A 75 7.80 -8.15 6.24
N LEU A 76 7.88 -8.96 5.18
CA LEU A 76 7.52 -8.54 3.82
C LEU A 76 6.03 -8.22 3.71
N THR A 77 5.17 -8.96 4.41
CA THR A 77 3.72 -8.69 4.46
C THR A 77 3.45 -7.35 5.14
N ARG A 78 4.09 -7.09 6.29
CA ARG A 78 3.98 -5.80 7.00
C ARG A 78 4.48 -4.64 6.17
N TYR A 79 5.59 -4.83 5.45
CA TYR A 79 6.10 -3.85 4.50
C TYR A 79 5.07 -3.59 3.39
N ALA A 80 4.59 -4.62 2.70
CA ALA A 80 3.65 -4.48 1.58
C ALA A 80 2.36 -3.75 1.96
N ALA A 81 1.84 -3.97 3.18
CA ALA A 81 0.63 -3.34 3.68
C ALA A 81 0.70 -1.80 3.76
N GLN A 82 1.90 -1.22 3.81
CA GLN A 82 2.12 0.23 3.91
C GLN A 82 2.51 0.87 2.56
N ARG A 83 2.49 0.10 1.47
CA ARG A 83 3.00 0.55 0.17
C ARG A 83 1.87 0.75 -0.83
N PRO A 84 2.10 1.57 -1.87
CA PRO A 84 1.23 1.59 -3.03
C PRO A 84 1.06 0.18 -3.57
N ALA A 85 -0.14 -0.14 -4.03
CA ALA A 85 -0.49 -1.50 -4.36
C ALA A 85 0.32 -2.08 -5.54
N SER A 86 0.87 -1.24 -6.42
CA SER A 86 1.84 -1.69 -7.44
C SER A 86 3.12 -2.27 -6.84
N VAL A 87 3.69 -1.61 -5.85
CA VAL A 87 4.84 -2.13 -5.10
C VAL A 87 4.45 -3.36 -4.29
N ALA A 88 3.28 -3.34 -3.64
CA ALA A 88 2.78 -4.46 -2.86
C ALA A 88 2.60 -5.73 -3.72
N SER A 89 2.12 -5.60 -4.96
CA SER A 89 2.01 -6.70 -5.94
C SER A 89 3.38 -7.36 -6.19
N GLY A 90 4.41 -6.56 -6.44
CA GLY A 90 5.77 -7.05 -6.64
C GLY A 90 6.32 -7.84 -5.46
N VAL A 91 6.07 -7.34 -4.24
CA VAL A 91 6.45 -8.03 -2.98
C VAL A 91 5.66 -9.32 -2.80
N LYS A 92 4.36 -9.32 -3.12
CA LYS A 92 3.48 -10.49 -3.01
C LYS A 92 4.00 -11.67 -3.84
N ILE A 93 4.51 -11.44 -5.05
CA ILE A 93 5.12 -12.49 -5.88
C ILE A 93 6.21 -13.26 -5.12
N VAL A 94 7.05 -12.57 -4.35
CA VAL A 94 8.12 -13.23 -3.57
C VAL A 94 7.55 -13.91 -2.31
N ILE A 95 6.55 -13.31 -1.67
CA ILE A 95 5.85 -13.95 -0.54
C ILE A 95 5.23 -15.27 -0.96
N ASP A 96 4.57 -15.32 -2.11
CA ASP A 96 3.90 -16.52 -2.63
C ASP A 96 4.93 -17.61 -2.96
N LEU A 97 6.07 -17.25 -3.57
CA LEU A 97 7.21 -18.15 -3.76
C LEU A 97 7.73 -18.74 -2.44
N LEU A 98 7.84 -17.91 -1.39
CA LEU A 98 8.26 -18.38 -0.06
C LEU A 98 7.23 -19.29 0.61
N LYS A 99 5.94 -19.11 0.30
CA LYS A 99 4.85 -19.99 0.77
C LYS A 99 4.74 -21.28 -0.03
N GLY A 100 5.40 -21.37 -1.19
CA GLY A 100 5.24 -22.49 -2.13
C GLY A 100 3.89 -22.48 -2.84
N ALA A 101 3.24 -21.31 -2.95
CA ALA A 101 2.04 -21.16 -3.77
C ALA A 101 2.45 -21.11 -5.27
N PRO A 102 1.66 -21.73 -6.17
CA PRO A 102 1.89 -21.64 -7.61
C PRO A 102 1.72 -20.21 -8.14
#